data_AF-A0A925CXC9-F1
#
_entry.id   AF-A0A925CXC9-F1
#
_cell.length_a   1.000
_cell.length_b   1.000
_cell.length_c   1.000
_cell.angle_alpha   90.00
_cell.angle_beta   90.00
_cell.angle_gamma   90.00
#
_symmetry.space_group_name_H-M   'P 1'
#
loop_
_entity.id
_entity.type
_entity.pdbx_description
1 polymer ?
#
loop_
_entity_poly.entity_id
_entity_poly.type
_entity_poly.pdbx_seq_one_letter_code
_entity_poly.pdbx_strand_id
1 'polypeptide(L)'
;SLQDEDGYFFPMIWKNPNYPGRALIENKWTITDIEKEFRAQIELALKKIPRISHISAHMGCTNLNDSVRVLTKRLAKEYKIDIDPGEYGVKYVGYDGPKETATEKEESFLRMLSKLEPGNTYLFVDHPGFNTPELQAVSHIGYENVAVDRQGVVDLWTSKRVKEAIRSKGIQLISYKELPRLSKK
;
A
#
# COMPACT_ATOMS: atom_id res chain seq x y z
N SER A 1 4.59 22.07 9.64
CA SER A 1 5.75 21.85 8.76
C SER A 1 5.56 20.77 7.70
N LEU A 2 4.35 20.19 7.55
CA LEU A 2 4.07 19.09 6.61
C LEU A 2 3.31 19.56 5.36
N GLN A 3 2.98 20.85 5.30
CA GLN A 3 2.16 21.45 4.28
C GLN A 3 2.97 22.39 3.39
N ASP A 4 2.51 22.57 2.15
CA ASP A 4 2.97 23.61 1.24
C ASP A 4 2.32 24.97 1.57
N GLU A 5 2.59 25.97 0.74
CA GLU A 5 2.12 27.36 0.91
C GLU A 5 0.59 27.50 0.85
N ASP A 6 -0.09 26.56 0.19
CA ASP A 6 -1.54 26.53 0.03
C ASP A 6 -2.24 25.71 1.14
N GLY A 7 -1.47 25.11 2.05
CA GLY A 7 -1.98 24.32 3.17
C GLY A 7 -2.26 22.86 2.84
N TYR A 8 -1.89 22.37 1.66
CA TYR A 8 -1.96 20.94 1.31
C TYR A 8 -0.73 20.21 1.84
N PHE A 9 -0.82 18.89 2.06
CA PHE A 9 0.41 18.10 2.20
C PHE A 9 1.29 18.27 0.96
N PHE A 10 2.61 18.23 1.16
CA PHE A 10 3.52 18.20 0.02
C PHE A 10 3.12 17.08 -0.95
N PRO A 11 3.04 17.38 -2.27
CA PRO A 11 2.49 16.45 -3.25
C PRO A 11 3.37 15.20 -3.45
N MET A 12 4.62 15.24 -2.99
CA MET A 12 5.54 14.12 -3.05
C MET A 12 6.10 13.83 -1.65
N ILE A 13 6.36 12.55 -1.36
CA ILE A 13 7.13 12.16 -0.17
C ILE A 13 8.63 12.19 -0.48
N TRP A 14 9.00 11.56 -1.59
CA TRP A 14 10.37 11.40 -2.08
C TRP A 14 10.68 12.41 -3.17
N LYS A 15 11.97 12.69 -3.39
CA LYS A 15 12.43 13.56 -4.47
C LYS A 15 11.85 13.10 -5.81
N ASN A 16 11.27 14.03 -6.54
CA ASN A 16 10.77 13.80 -7.88
C ASN A 16 11.31 14.90 -8.81
N PRO A 17 12.11 14.56 -9.84
CA PRO A 17 12.67 15.55 -10.77
C PRO A 17 11.63 16.43 -11.45
N ASN A 18 10.40 15.94 -11.63
CA ASN A 18 9.30 16.70 -12.23
C ASN A 18 8.69 17.73 -11.26
N TYR A 19 9.00 17.64 -9.96
CA TYR A 19 8.44 18.47 -8.90
C TYR A 19 9.54 18.92 -7.91
N PRO A 20 10.56 19.67 -8.38
CA PRO A 20 11.71 20.03 -7.55
C PRO A 20 11.31 20.83 -6.31
N GLY A 21 11.77 20.40 -5.13
CA GLY A 21 11.51 21.08 -3.86
C GLY A 21 10.09 20.87 -3.31
N ARG A 22 9.23 20.12 -4.02
CA ARG A 22 7.85 19.84 -3.62
C ARG A 22 7.70 18.49 -2.92
N ALA A 23 8.80 17.85 -2.54
CA ALA A 23 8.79 16.62 -1.75
C ALA A 23 8.95 16.91 -0.25
N LEU A 24 8.21 16.19 0.60
CA LEU A 24 8.32 16.32 2.06
C LEU A 24 9.76 16.11 2.53
N ILE A 25 10.50 15.13 1.96
CA ILE A 25 11.90 14.88 2.31
C ILE A 25 12.85 16.07 2.04
N GLU A 26 12.47 16.99 1.16
CA GLU A 26 13.26 18.18 0.81
C GLU A 26 12.90 19.38 1.69
N ASN A 27 11.90 19.26 2.54
CA ASN A 27 11.35 20.34 3.33
C ASN A 27 11.64 20.19 4.83
N LYS A 28 11.51 21.29 5.57
CA LYS A 28 11.87 21.37 7.00
C LYS A 28 10.76 20.84 7.91
N TRP A 29 10.43 19.56 7.80
CA TRP A 29 9.51 18.89 8.70
C TRP A 29 10.15 18.62 10.07
N THR A 30 9.32 18.42 11.09
CA THR A 30 9.77 17.98 12.42
C THR A 30 9.12 16.66 12.78
N ILE A 31 9.84 15.82 13.55
CA ILE A 31 9.29 14.54 14.02
C ILE A 31 8.05 14.75 14.90
N THR A 32 8.00 15.86 15.64
CA THR A 32 6.85 16.25 16.47
C THR A 32 5.60 16.51 15.63
N ASP A 33 5.75 17.21 14.52
CA ASP A 33 4.62 17.46 13.60
C ASP A 33 4.16 16.15 12.93
N ILE A 34 5.09 15.27 12.55
CA ILE A 34 4.76 13.93 12.03
C ILE A 34 3.99 13.12 13.08
N GLU A 35 4.46 13.09 14.33
CA GLU A 35 3.77 12.35 15.40
C GLU A 35 2.36 12.89 15.63
N LYS A 36 2.22 14.22 15.71
CA LYS A 36 0.91 14.86 15.89
C LYS A 36 -0.05 14.48 14.76
N GLU A 37 0.41 14.53 13.52
CA GLU A 37 -0.40 14.18 12.34
C GLU A 37 -0.73 12.70 12.29
N PHE A 38 0.23 11.81 12.52
CA PHE A 38 0.00 10.36 12.53
C PHE A 38 -1.00 9.96 13.62
N ARG A 39 -0.91 10.53 14.82
CA ARG A 39 -1.90 10.30 15.88
C ARG A 39 -3.29 10.74 15.45
N ALA A 40 -3.42 11.94 14.88
CA ALA A 40 -4.70 12.45 14.39
C ALA A 40 -5.32 11.52 13.33
N GLN A 41 -4.53 11.02 12.38
CA GLN A 41 -4.99 10.06 11.38
C GLN A 41 -5.40 8.72 11.99
N ILE A 42 -4.59 8.17 12.89
CA ILE A 42 -4.88 6.89 13.56
C ILE A 42 -6.17 7.00 14.38
N GLU A 43 -6.32 8.05 15.18
CA GLU A 43 -7.49 8.25 16.05
C GLU A 43 -8.77 8.47 15.24
N LEU A 44 -8.69 9.27 14.16
CA LEU A 44 -9.80 9.46 13.24
C LEU A 44 -10.20 8.13 12.59
N ALA A 45 -9.23 7.35 12.12
CA ALA A 45 -9.47 6.06 11.50
C ALA A 45 -10.13 5.10 12.50
N LEU A 46 -9.61 4.97 13.72
CA LEU A 46 -10.18 4.12 14.77
C LEU A 46 -11.63 4.51 15.12
N LYS A 47 -11.94 5.80 15.09
CA LYS A 47 -13.30 6.30 15.32
C LYS A 47 -14.27 5.95 14.18
N LYS A 48 -13.79 5.90 12.94
CA LYS A 48 -14.65 5.81 11.74
C LYS A 48 -14.69 4.43 11.11
N ILE A 49 -13.64 3.66 11.25
CA ILE A 49 -13.47 2.36 10.59
C ILE A 49 -13.45 1.28 11.69
N PRO A 50 -14.55 0.55 11.89
CA PRO A 50 -14.53 -0.55 12.83
C PRO A 50 -13.55 -1.62 12.34
N ARG A 51 -12.81 -2.25 13.26
CA ARG A 51 -11.90 -3.40 13.01
C ARG A 51 -10.57 -3.10 12.32
N ILE A 52 -10.02 -1.89 12.46
CA ILE A 52 -8.61 -1.65 12.11
C ILE A 52 -7.73 -2.68 12.83
N SER A 53 -6.75 -3.22 12.10
CA SER A 53 -5.86 -4.29 12.57
C SER A 53 -4.38 -3.99 12.38
N HIS A 54 -4.05 -3.09 11.46
CA HIS A 54 -2.70 -2.74 11.08
C HIS A 54 -2.68 -1.31 10.53
N ILE A 55 -1.48 -0.79 10.32
CA ILE A 55 -1.23 0.46 9.59
C ILE A 55 -0.43 0.18 8.33
N SER A 56 -0.63 1.00 7.31
CA SER A 56 0.19 1.07 6.11
C SER A 56 0.45 2.54 5.77
N ALA A 57 1.38 2.79 4.84
CA ALA A 57 1.85 4.13 4.55
C ALA A 57 1.76 4.44 3.06
N HIS A 58 1.03 5.49 2.71
CA HIS A 58 1.00 5.98 1.34
C HIS A 58 2.40 6.40 0.90
N MET A 59 2.82 5.93 -0.28
CA MET A 59 4.18 6.13 -0.83
C MET A 59 5.32 5.72 0.13
N GLY A 60 5.04 4.86 1.12
CA GLY A 60 6.02 4.46 2.13
C GLY A 60 6.49 5.62 3.02
N CYS A 61 5.66 6.63 3.26
CA CYS A 61 6.04 7.83 4.05
C CYS A 61 6.56 7.54 5.47
N THR A 62 6.21 6.39 6.05
CA THR A 62 6.75 5.96 7.35
C THR A 62 8.24 5.60 7.28
N ASN A 63 8.81 5.45 6.07
CA ASN A 63 10.22 5.14 5.84
C ASN A 63 11.10 6.37 5.62
N LEU A 64 10.56 7.60 5.74
CA LEU A 64 11.29 8.86 5.53
C LEU A 64 12.70 8.85 6.13
N ASN A 65 12.83 8.38 7.36
CA ASN A 65 14.10 8.03 8.00
C ASN A 65 13.86 7.07 9.19
N ASP A 66 14.94 6.75 9.91
CA ASP A 66 14.94 5.85 11.06
C ASP A 66 14.04 6.34 12.20
N SER A 67 14.04 7.64 12.49
CA SER A 67 13.23 8.20 13.57
C SER A 67 11.73 8.10 13.27
N VAL A 68 11.32 8.34 12.02
CA VAL A 68 9.94 8.13 11.58
C VAL A 68 9.55 6.65 11.66
N ARG A 69 10.42 5.72 11.24
CA ARG A 69 10.14 4.27 11.36
C ARG A 69 9.94 3.85 12.82
N VAL A 70 10.80 4.30 13.72
CA VAL A 70 10.69 4.02 15.16
C VAL A 70 9.41 4.61 15.74
N LEU A 71 9.09 5.86 15.39
CA LEU A 71 7.85 6.51 15.78
C LEU A 71 6.63 5.72 15.30
N THR A 72 6.57 5.35 14.02
CA THR A 72 5.47 4.57 13.44
C THR A 72 5.26 3.24 14.18
N LYS A 73 6.34 2.49 14.46
CA LYS A 73 6.25 1.24 15.22
C LYS A 73 5.76 1.46 16.65
N ARG A 74 6.21 2.54 17.31
CA ARG A 74 5.74 2.91 18.64
C ARG A 74 4.25 3.21 18.65
N LEU A 75 3.78 4.05 17.71
CA LEU A 75 2.37 4.41 17.61
C LEU A 75 1.51 3.18 17.28
N ALA A 76 1.93 2.32 16.36
CA ALA A 76 1.19 1.10 16.03
C ALA A 76 0.94 0.25 17.29
N LYS A 77 1.97 0.07 18.14
CA LYS A 77 1.86 -0.66 19.41
C LYS A 77 0.98 0.05 20.42
N GLU A 78 1.13 1.36 20.55
CA GLU A 78 0.33 2.20 21.45
C GLU A 78 -1.17 2.07 21.16
N TYR A 79 -1.55 2.08 19.88
CA TYR A 79 -2.94 1.95 19.44
C TYR A 79 -3.38 0.50 19.16
N LYS A 80 -2.54 -0.51 19.44
CA LYS A 80 -2.82 -1.96 19.28
C LYS A 80 -3.21 -2.35 17.85
N ILE A 81 -2.51 -1.79 16.87
CA ILE A 81 -2.67 -2.01 15.43
C ILE A 81 -1.31 -2.30 14.78
N ASP A 82 -0.50 -3.11 15.47
CA ASP A 82 0.91 -3.38 15.21
C ASP A 82 1.18 -4.70 14.47
N ILE A 83 0.22 -5.20 13.69
CA ILE A 83 0.48 -6.35 12.83
C ILE A 83 1.44 -5.94 11.70
N ASP A 84 2.73 -6.20 11.89
CA ASP A 84 3.82 -5.97 10.94
C ASP A 84 4.13 -7.26 10.15
N PRO A 85 3.84 -7.33 8.83
CA PRO A 85 4.12 -8.51 8.01
C PRO A 85 5.57 -9.00 8.09
N GLY A 86 6.54 -8.10 8.31
CA GLY A 86 7.95 -8.45 8.44
C GLY A 86 8.24 -9.32 9.67
N GLU A 87 7.52 -9.11 10.77
CA GLU A 87 7.65 -9.91 12.00
C GLU A 87 7.07 -11.33 11.85
N TYR A 88 6.25 -11.56 10.82
CA TYR A 88 5.62 -12.85 10.50
C TYR A 88 6.26 -13.54 9.29
N GLY A 89 7.41 -13.07 8.80
CA GLY A 89 8.12 -13.68 7.67
C GLY A 89 7.36 -13.60 6.33
N VAL A 90 6.45 -12.63 6.19
CA VAL A 90 5.68 -12.44 4.96
C VAL A 90 6.60 -12.02 3.82
N LYS A 91 6.50 -12.71 2.69
CA LYS A 91 7.29 -12.45 1.48
C LYS A 91 6.55 -11.50 0.55
N TYR A 92 7.17 -10.39 0.17
CA TYR A 92 6.59 -9.49 -0.85
C TYR A 92 6.71 -10.10 -2.24
N VAL A 93 5.63 -10.04 -3.01
CA VAL A 93 5.59 -10.46 -4.42
C VAL A 93 4.97 -9.36 -5.27
N GLY A 94 5.34 -9.33 -6.54
CA GLY A 94 4.83 -8.40 -7.53
C GLY A 94 4.57 -9.09 -8.86
N TYR A 95 4.09 -8.31 -9.82
CA TYR A 95 3.91 -8.76 -11.20
C TYR A 95 5.18 -9.39 -11.78
N ASP A 96 5.02 -10.52 -12.47
CA ASP A 96 6.08 -11.26 -13.15
C ASP A 96 6.00 -11.05 -14.67
N GLY A 97 6.55 -9.92 -15.15
CA GLY A 97 6.54 -9.50 -16.56
C GLY A 97 5.73 -8.21 -16.81
N PRO A 98 5.41 -7.89 -18.08
CA PRO A 98 4.69 -6.67 -18.46
C PRO A 98 3.38 -6.50 -17.71
N LYS A 99 2.95 -5.26 -17.48
CA LYS A 99 1.77 -4.95 -16.65
C LYS A 99 1.10 -3.61 -16.99
N GLU A 100 1.33 -3.09 -18.19
CA GLU A 100 0.83 -1.76 -18.57
C GLU A 100 -0.64 -1.84 -19.01
N THR A 101 -1.04 -2.95 -19.64
CA THR A 101 -2.44 -3.21 -20.01
C THR A 101 -3.12 -4.18 -19.05
N ALA A 102 -4.46 -4.17 -19.02
CA ALA A 102 -5.24 -5.13 -18.23
C ALA A 102 -4.90 -6.60 -18.55
N THR A 103 -4.73 -6.91 -19.84
CA THR A 103 -4.32 -8.26 -20.28
C THR A 103 -2.93 -8.62 -19.77
N GLU A 104 -1.95 -7.71 -19.91
CA GLU A 104 -0.61 -7.95 -19.41
C GLU A 104 -0.58 -8.13 -17.89
N LYS A 105 -1.33 -7.32 -17.14
CA LYS A 105 -1.49 -7.46 -15.69
C LYS A 105 -2.03 -8.84 -15.32
N GLU A 106 -3.08 -9.30 -16.00
CA GLU A 106 -3.65 -10.64 -15.75
C GLU A 106 -2.63 -11.73 -15.98
N GLU A 107 -1.96 -11.75 -17.14
CA GLU A 107 -0.97 -12.78 -17.45
C GLU A 107 0.25 -12.72 -16.52
N SER A 108 0.70 -11.51 -16.15
CA SER A 108 1.82 -11.29 -15.24
C SER A 108 1.51 -11.70 -13.80
N PHE A 109 0.28 -11.47 -13.36
CA PHE A 109 -0.20 -11.95 -12.06
C PHE A 109 -0.33 -13.47 -12.04
N LEU A 110 -0.87 -14.09 -13.09
CA LEU A 110 -0.97 -15.55 -13.20
C LEU A 110 0.40 -16.23 -13.21
N ARG A 111 1.40 -15.64 -13.89
CA ARG A 111 2.80 -16.11 -13.83
C ARG A 111 3.37 -16.00 -12.42
N MET A 112 3.15 -14.88 -11.72
CA MET A 112 3.54 -14.76 -10.31
C MET A 112 2.88 -15.84 -9.44
N LEU A 113 1.56 -16.05 -9.55
CA LEU A 113 0.85 -17.10 -8.81
C LEU A 113 1.43 -18.50 -9.10
N SER A 114 1.94 -18.73 -10.31
CA SER A 114 2.54 -20.01 -10.70
C SER A 114 3.82 -20.34 -9.94
N LYS A 115 4.55 -19.31 -9.49
CA LYS A 115 5.84 -19.40 -8.79
C LYS A 115 5.72 -19.42 -7.26
N LEU A 116 4.52 -19.25 -6.71
CA LEU A 116 4.31 -19.31 -5.26
C LEU A 116 4.57 -20.72 -4.74
N GLU A 117 5.27 -20.83 -3.62
CA GLU A 117 5.66 -22.08 -2.99
C GLU A 117 4.75 -22.38 -1.79
N PRO A 118 4.33 -23.64 -1.59
CA PRO A 118 3.58 -24.06 -0.41
C PRO A 118 4.29 -23.72 0.91
N GLY A 119 3.51 -23.47 1.97
CA GLY A 119 4.02 -23.19 3.31
C GLY A 119 4.48 -21.75 3.55
N ASN A 120 4.44 -20.90 2.54
CA ASN A 120 4.81 -19.48 2.67
C ASN A 120 3.57 -18.58 2.73
N THR A 121 3.74 -17.42 3.37
CA THR A 121 2.78 -16.32 3.31
C THR A 121 3.34 -15.22 2.43
N TYR A 122 2.53 -14.75 1.48
CA TYR A 122 2.90 -13.74 0.51
C TYR A 122 2.02 -12.49 0.62
N LEU A 123 2.60 -11.33 0.32
CA LEU A 123 1.87 -10.05 0.23
C LEU A 123 2.07 -9.45 -1.15
N PHE A 124 0.96 -9.29 -1.86
CA PHE A 124 0.86 -8.54 -3.10
C PHE A 124 0.02 -7.28 -2.82
N VAL A 125 0.52 -6.11 -3.23
CA VAL A 125 -0.16 -4.83 -3.03
C VAL A 125 -0.41 -4.19 -4.39
N ASP A 126 -1.66 -3.77 -4.63
CA ASP A 126 -2.03 -3.02 -5.83
C ASP A 126 -3.27 -2.12 -5.56
N HIS A 127 -3.65 -1.31 -6.54
CA HIS A 127 -4.54 -0.16 -6.37
C HIS A 127 -5.78 -0.27 -7.26
N PRO A 128 -6.79 -1.08 -6.91
CA PRO A 128 -8.04 -1.13 -7.66
C PRO A 128 -8.76 0.22 -7.62
N GLY A 129 -9.32 0.63 -8.74
CA GLY A 129 -10.16 1.81 -8.84
C GLY A 129 -10.92 1.81 -10.15
N PHE A 130 -12.20 2.16 -10.12
CA PHE A 130 -12.99 2.25 -11.34
C PHE A 130 -12.52 3.43 -12.19
N ASN A 131 -12.47 3.26 -13.52
CA ASN A 131 -12.18 4.33 -14.46
C ASN A 131 -13.38 5.29 -14.57
N THR A 132 -13.54 6.15 -13.56
CA THR A 132 -14.59 7.16 -13.47
C THR A 132 -14.01 8.57 -13.65
N PRO A 133 -14.83 9.58 -13.95
CA PRO A 133 -14.37 10.97 -14.02
C PRO A 133 -13.60 11.45 -12.78
N GLU A 134 -13.99 10.97 -11.59
CA GLU A 134 -13.28 11.27 -10.35
C GLU A 134 -11.85 10.75 -10.38
N LEU A 135 -11.64 9.48 -10.75
CA LEU A 135 -10.30 8.90 -10.78
C LEU A 135 -9.47 9.41 -11.97
N GLN A 136 -10.12 9.81 -13.07
CA GLN A 136 -9.46 10.45 -14.22
C GLN A 136 -8.86 11.81 -13.87
N ALA A 137 -9.36 12.48 -12.82
CA ALA A 137 -8.77 13.71 -12.32
C ALA A 137 -7.48 13.48 -11.50
N VAL A 138 -7.17 12.22 -11.15
CA VAL A 138 -5.96 11.88 -10.38
C VAL A 138 -4.84 11.51 -11.34
N SER A 139 -3.76 12.30 -11.35
CA SER A 139 -2.57 12.02 -12.14
C SER A 139 -1.37 12.83 -11.63
N HIS A 140 -0.17 12.44 -12.05
CA HIS A 140 1.01 13.28 -11.98
C HIS A 140 1.93 12.98 -13.18
N ILE A 141 2.91 13.85 -13.43
CA ILE A 141 3.88 13.64 -14.51
C ILE A 141 4.63 12.32 -14.25
N GLY A 142 4.59 11.40 -15.22
CA GLY A 142 5.13 10.04 -15.14
C GLY A 142 4.13 8.97 -14.68
N TYR A 143 2.89 9.35 -14.35
CA TYR A 143 1.79 8.42 -14.09
C TYR A 143 0.44 9.09 -14.42
N GLU A 144 0.23 9.34 -15.71
CA GLU A 144 -0.93 10.09 -16.22
C GLU A 144 -2.18 9.22 -16.35
N ASN A 145 -2.00 7.93 -16.63
CA ASN A 145 -3.09 6.99 -16.93
C ASN A 145 -3.63 6.27 -15.67
N VAL A 146 -3.65 6.93 -14.51
CA VAL A 146 -4.02 6.32 -13.21
C VAL A 146 -5.36 5.59 -13.29
N ALA A 147 -6.38 6.22 -13.86
CA ALA A 147 -7.72 5.64 -13.92
C ALA A 147 -7.79 4.36 -14.75
N VAL A 148 -7.07 4.31 -15.89
CA VAL A 148 -7.01 3.12 -16.75
C VAL A 148 -6.21 2.02 -16.07
N ASP A 149 -5.05 2.37 -15.51
CA ASP A 149 -4.17 1.43 -14.81
C ASP A 149 -4.88 0.74 -13.64
N ARG A 150 -5.57 1.53 -12.80
CA ARG A 150 -6.33 1.05 -11.64
C ARG A 150 -7.58 0.26 -12.01
N GLN A 151 -8.22 0.57 -13.14
CA GLN A 151 -9.30 -0.26 -13.68
C GLN A 151 -8.79 -1.63 -14.09
N GLY A 152 -7.59 -1.70 -14.69
CA GLY A 152 -6.94 -2.98 -14.99
C GLY A 152 -6.73 -3.85 -13.75
N VAL A 153 -6.52 -3.24 -12.57
CA VAL A 153 -6.43 -3.96 -11.29
C VAL A 153 -7.80 -4.48 -10.84
N VAL A 154 -8.88 -3.71 -11.03
CA VAL A 154 -10.26 -4.19 -10.77
C VAL A 154 -10.57 -5.39 -11.65
N ASP A 155 -10.25 -5.31 -12.93
CA ASP A 155 -10.50 -6.37 -13.90
C ASP A 155 -9.71 -7.64 -13.50
N LEU A 156 -8.43 -7.48 -13.14
CA LEU A 156 -7.58 -8.56 -12.61
C LEU A 156 -8.20 -9.23 -11.37
N TRP A 157 -8.57 -8.45 -10.36
CA TRP A 157 -9.06 -9.00 -9.08
C TRP A 157 -10.44 -9.64 -9.21
N THR A 158 -11.22 -9.22 -10.21
CA THR A 158 -12.55 -9.78 -10.47
C THR A 158 -12.55 -10.89 -11.52
N SER A 159 -11.44 -11.08 -12.25
CA SER A 159 -11.25 -12.10 -13.29
C SER A 159 -11.59 -13.51 -12.82
N LYS A 160 -12.38 -14.23 -13.63
CA LYS A 160 -12.72 -15.64 -13.39
C LYS A 160 -11.48 -16.53 -13.47
N ARG A 161 -10.55 -16.22 -14.39
CA ARG A 161 -9.30 -16.98 -14.58
C ARG A 161 -8.40 -16.89 -13.36
N VAL A 162 -8.23 -15.68 -12.81
CA VAL A 162 -7.44 -15.45 -11.59
C VAL A 162 -8.05 -16.16 -10.39
N LYS A 163 -9.37 -16.04 -10.19
CA LYS A 163 -10.07 -16.73 -9.10
C LYS A 163 -9.92 -18.25 -9.19
N GLU A 164 -9.97 -18.82 -10.40
CA GLU A 164 -9.76 -20.25 -10.62
C GLU A 164 -8.29 -20.67 -10.38
N ALA A 165 -7.32 -19.85 -10.79
CA ALA A 165 -5.90 -20.11 -10.51
C ALA A 165 -5.61 -20.12 -9.01
N ILE A 166 -6.19 -19.20 -8.24
CA ILE A 166 -6.08 -19.16 -6.77
C ILE A 166 -6.67 -20.44 -6.15
N ARG A 167 -7.90 -20.82 -6.57
CA ARG A 167 -8.58 -22.03 -6.07
C ARG A 167 -7.82 -23.31 -6.40
N SER A 168 -7.47 -23.51 -7.66
CA SER A 168 -6.78 -24.73 -8.14
C SER A 168 -5.41 -24.93 -7.51
N LYS A 169 -4.72 -23.84 -7.13
CA LYS A 169 -3.45 -23.89 -6.40
C LYS A 169 -3.61 -24.05 -4.88
N GLY A 170 -4.84 -24.03 -4.36
CA GLY A 170 -5.10 -24.08 -2.92
C GLY A 170 -4.56 -22.86 -2.17
N ILE A 171 -4.44 -21.71 -2.83
CA ILE A 171 -3.96 -20.47 -2.20
C ILE A 171 -5.06 -19.95 -1.27
N GLN A 172 -4.69 -19.78 0.00
CA GLN A 172 -5.59 -19.23 1.01
C GLN A 172 -5.42 -17.71 1.07
N LEU A 173 -6.51 -16.98 0.78
CA LEU A 173 -6.55 -15.54 1.00
C LEU A 173 -6.87 -15.27 2.46
N ILE A 174 -6.02 -14.49 3.12
CA ILE A 174 -6.11 -14.19 4.54
C ILE A 174 -6.10 -12.68 4.77
N SER A 175 -6.71 -12.25 5.86
CA SER A 175 -6.60 -10.89 6.37
C SER A 175 -5.36 -10.72 7.25
N TYR A 176 -4.92 -9.48 7.45
CA TYR A 176 -3.85 -9.16 8.40
C TYR A 176 -4.14 -9.69 9.81
N LYS A 177 -5.41 -9.63 10.25
CA LYS A 177 -5.83 -10.11 11.57
C LYS A 177 -5.63 -11.62 11.77
N GLU A 178 -5.54 -12.37 10.69
CA GLU A 178 -5.29 -13.82 10.72
C GLU A 178 -3.81 -14.16 10.78
N LEU A 179 -2.91 -13.27 10.34
CA LEU A 179 -1.45 -13.51 10.34
C LEU A 179 -0.93 -14.00 11.71
N PRO A 180 -1.22 -13.33 12.86
CA PRO A 180 -0.69 -13.77 14.14
C PRO A 180 -1.23 -15.12 14.62
N ARG A 181 -2.34 -15.61 14.03
CA ARG A 181 -2.95 -16.91 14.37
C ARG A 181 -2.32 -18.04 13.57
N LEU A 182 -1.88 -17.75 12.34
CA LEU A 182 -1.26 -18.72 11.44
C LEU A 182 0.20 -18.98 11.81
N SER A 183 0.90 -17.97 12.31
CA SER A 183 2.30 -18.06 12.72
C SER A 183 2.53 -18.69 14.11
N LYS A 184 1.46 -18.96 14.87
CA LYS A 184 1.51 -19.63 16.19
C LYS A 184 1.40 -21.16 16.13
N LYS A 185 1.56 -21.74 14.94
CA LYS A 185 1.61 -23.20 14.75
C LYS A 185 3.03 -23.71 14.84
#